data_AF-A0A971HAA0-F1
#
_entry.id   AF-A0A971HAA0-F1
#
_cell.length_a   1.000
_cell.length_b   1.000
_cell.length_c   1.000
_cell.angle_alpha   90.00
_cell.angle_beta   90.00
_cell.angle_gamma   90.00
#
_symmetry.space_group_name_H-M   'P 1'
#
loop_
_entity.id
_entity.type
_entity.pdbx_description
1 polymer ?
#
loop_
_entity_poly.entity_id
_entity_poly.type
_entity_poly.pdbx_seq_one_letter_code
_entity_poly.pdbx_strand_id
1 'polypeptide(L)'
;NIQTKAGRNQTALSTAMEHFDIEQTRVAHDALGDAYNTALVCSRLNLPEGIKNYETASKVLSAPAQNEKSKDGKSPKAFEHRAFTGYASRNEAFSDKGISEPPCPICQARLKGSRWINQGDRRYMSLYTCKSHGSFLVRIKFREAQDETLTVNRIIYKADSEMEAFYKSKANNGSRRRSSRSKNKKLPSKNSAKAAL
;
A
#
# COMPACT_ATOMS: atom_id res chain seq x y z
N ASN A 1 19.33 22.07 9.41
CA ASN A 1 20.52 21.46 8.76
C ASN A 1 20.13 20.60 7.56
N ILE A 2 20.94 20.50 6.48
CA ILE A 2 20.71 19.56 5.37
C ILE A 2 20.69 18.10 5.86
N GLN A 3 21.45 17.81 6.92
CA GLN A 3 21.60 16.49 7.55
C GLN A 3 20.27 15.86 7.98
N THR A 4 19.26 16.68 8.32
CA THR A 4 17.95 16.23 8.77
C THR A 4 16.81 16.62 7.82
N LYS A 5 17.12 17.33 6.73
CA LYS A 5 16.13 17.84 5.76
C LYS A 5 15.82 16.89 4.61
N ALA A 6 16.68 15.90 4.34
CA ALA A 6 16.43 14.91 3.29
C ALA A 6 15.16 14.07 3.52
N GLY A 7 14.59 14.12 4.73
CA GLY A 7 13.39 13.37 5.08
C GLY A 7 13.64 11.88 4.85
N ARG A 8 12.75 11.22 4.11
CA ARG A 8 12.85 9.78 3.79
C ARG A 8 13.74 9.48 2.59
N ASN A 9 14.27 10.49 1.90
CA ASN A 9 15.04 10.28 0.70
C ASN A 9 16.49 9.95 1.05
N GLN A 10 17.02 8.90 0.41
CA GLN A 10 18.44 8.58 0.49
C GLN A 10 19.23 9.67 -0.23
N THR A 11 20.28 10.18 0.41
CA THR A 11 21.20 11.13 -0.21
C THR A 11 22.36 10.34 -0.81
N ALA A 12 22.65 10.55 -2.09
CA ALA A 12 23.79 9.91 -2.74
C ALA A 12 25.11 10.43 -2.16
N LEU A 13 26.13 9.57 -2.11
CA LEU A 13 27.44 9.94 -1.56
C LEU A 13 28.06 11.13 -2.31
N SER A 14 27.93 11.18 -3.64
CA SER A 14 28.40 12.31 -4.46
C SER A 14 27.74 13.64 -4.07
N THR A 15 26.43 13.64 -3.82
CA THR A 15 25.70 14.84 -3.36
C THR A 15 26.17 15.29 -1.98
N ALA A 16 26.50 14.34 -1.10
CA ALA A 16 27.05 14.68 0.22
C ALA A 16 28.47 15.25 0.13
N MET A 17 29.31 14.71 -0.76
CA MET A 17 30.65 15.24 -1.02
C MET A 17 30.60 16.66 -1.59
N GLU A 18 29.75 16.90 -2.59
CA GLU A 18 29.52 18.23 -3.16
C GLU A 18 29.06 19.22 -2.08
N HIS A 19 28.13 18.82 -1.21
CA HIS A 19 27.64 19.70 -0.14
C HIS A 19 28.73 20.14 0.86
N PHE A 20 29.70 19.27 1.14
CA PHE A 20 30.78 19.55 2.07
C PHE A 20 32.06 20.07 1.39
N ASP A 21 31.97 20.42 0.10
CA ASP A 21 33.09 20.84 -0.75
C ASP A 21 34.27 19.85 -0.67
N ILE A 22 33.95 18.55 -0.68
CA ILE A 22 34.93 17.46 -0.67
C ILE A 22 35.20 17.07 -2.12
N GLU A 23 36.44 17.27 -2.57
CA GLU A 23 36.87 16.87 -3.90
C GLU A 23 36.86 15.35 -4.05
N GLN A 24 36.26 14.87 -5.16
CA GLN A 24 36.25 13.45 -5.47
C GLN A 24 37.57 13.02 -6.11
N THR A 25 38.49 12.55 -5.27
CA THR A 25 39.83 12.12 -5.68
C THR A 25 39.93 10.63 -6.03
N ARG A 26 38.86 9.86 -5.77
CA ARG A 26 38.80 8.41 -6.02
C ARG A 26 37.60 8.02 -6.87
N VAL A 27 37.77 6.91 -7.61
CA VAL A 27 36.74 6.33 -8.47
C VAL A 27 35.53 5.96 -7.62
N ALA A 28 34.34 6.43 -8.02
CA ALA A 28 33.08 6.01 -7.42
C ALA A 28 32.84 4.52 -7.66
N HIS A 29 32.09 3.87 -6.76
CA HIS A 29 31.71 2.45 -6.88
C HIS A 29 32.88 1.47 -6.66
N ASP A 30 33.99 1.94 -6.11
CA ASP A 30 35.01 1.10 -5.48
C ASP A 30 34.78 1.08 -3.96
N ALA A 31 34.85 -0.09 -3.33
CA ALA A 31 34.52 -0.24 -1.92
C ALA A 31 35.45 0.58 -1.01
N LEU A 32 36.74 0.65 -1.33
CA LEU A 32 37.71 1.41 -0.56
C LEU A 32 37.56 2.92 -0.82
N GLY A 33 37.33 3.31 -2.07
CA GLY A 33 36.97 4.67 -2.45
C GLY A 33 35.75 5.18 -1.71
N ASP A 34 34.65 4.42 -1.73
CA ASP A 34 33.39 4.77 -1.09
C ASP A 34 33.52 4.83 0.44
N ALA A 35 34.26 3.90 1.05
CA ALA A 35 34.53 3.93 2.49
C ALA A 35 35.33 5.18 2.90
N TYR A 36 36.35 5.54 2.13
CA TYR A 36 37.15 6.74 2.38
C TYR A 36 36.34 8.03 2.20
N ASN A 37 35.60 8.14 1.09
CA ASN A 37 34.74 9.29 0.83
C ASN A 37 33.65 9.43 1.91
N THR A 38 33.08 8.31 2.37
CA THR A 38 32.15 8.30 3.51
C THR A 38 32.81 8.78 4.78
N ALA A 39 34.04 8.37 5.09
CA ALA A 39 34.77 8.83 6.26
C ALA A 39 35.03 10.35 6.23
N LEU A 40 35.38 10.90 5.06
CA LEU A 40 35.54 12.34 4.86
C LEU A 40 34.22 13.10 5.11
N VAL A 41 33.11 12.62 4.55
CA VAL A 41 31.78 13.19 4.80
C VAL A 41 31.45 13.15 6.29
N CYS A 42 31.65 12.00 6.95
CA CYS A 42 31.40 11.84 8.39
C CYS A 42 32.21 12.84 9.24
N SER A 43 33.46 13.15 8.84
CA SER A 43 34.31 14.12 9.54
C SER A 43 33.78 15.56 9.50
N ARG A 44 32.91 15.89 8.54
CA ARG A 44 32.32 17.23 8.34
C ARG A 44 30.91 17.36 8.93
N LEU A 45 30.35 16.27 9.48
CA LEU A 45 29.01 16.31 10.08
C LEU A 45 29.01 17.13 11.37
N ASN A 46 28.06 18.06 11.47
CA ASN A 46 27.74 18.78 12.71
C ASN A 46 26.86 17.91 13.63
N LEU A 47 27.49 16.95 14.30
CA LEU A 47 26.81 16.02 15.21
C LEU A 47 26.02 16.72 16.33
N PRO A 48 26.54 17.77 17.01
CA PRO A 48 25.78 18.47 18.04
C PRO A 48 24.45 19.05 17.54
N GLU A 49 24.42 19.67 16.35
CA GLU A 49 23.19 20.18 15.76
C GLU A 49 22.28 19.03 15.28
N GLY A 50 22.86 17.97 14.73
CA GLY A 50 22.14 16.76 14.33
C GLY A 50 21.38 16.13 15.50
N ILE A 51 22.01 15.97 16.66
CA ILE A 51 21.41 15.42 17.89
C ILE A 51 20.25 16.30 18.36
N LYS A 52 20.43 17.63 18.42
CA LYS A 52 19.36 18.57 18.82
C LYS A 52 18.13 18.47 17.93
N ASN A 53 18.33 18.26 16.63
CA ASN A 53 17.25 18.17 15.65
C ASN A 53 16.70 16.74 15.47
N TYR A 54 17.32 15.73 16.10
CA TYR A 54 17.04 14.33 15.85
C TYR A 54 15.61 13.94 16.22
N GLU A 55 15.08 14.43 17.34
CA GLU A 55 13.72 14.12 17.78
C GLU A 55 12.68 14.63 16.76
N THR A 56 12.85 15.84 16.26
CA THR A 56 11.98 16.43 15.23
C THR A 56 12.10 15.67 13.91
N ALA A 57 13.33 15.33 13.50
CA ALA A 57 13.57 14.55 12.28
C ALA A 57 12.93 13.14 12.38
N SER A 58 13.06 12.48 13.53
CA SER A 58 12.44 11.19 13.82
C SER A 58 10.92 11.28 13.69
N LYS A 59 10.27 12.30 14.28
CA LYS A 59 8.82 12.53 14.13
C LYS A 59 8.39 12.71 12.67
N VAL A 60 9.17 13.43 11.86
CA VAL A 60 8.91 13.59 10.41
C VAL A 60 9.05 12.25 9.66
N LEU A 61 10.03 11.43 10.05
CA LEU A 61 10.26 10.09 9.50
C LEU A 61 9.22 9.05 9.97
N SER A 62 8.63 9.23 11.15
CA SER A 62 7.58 8.35 11.70
C SER A 62 6.17 8.76 11.26
N ALA A 63 5.94 10.04 10.96
CA ALA A 63 4.64 10.53 10.50
C ALA A 63 4.24 9.81 9.21
N PRO A 64 3.01 9.23 9.11
CA PRO A 64 2.57 8.51 7.91
C PRO A 64 2.90 9.34 6.67
N ALA A 65 3.57 8.73 5.69
CA ALA A 65 4.01 9.42 4.49
C ALA A 65 2.83 10.20 3.90
N GLN A 66 2.85 11.52 4.10
CA GLN A 66 1.88 12.42 3.51
C GLN A 66 2.28 12.50 2.04
N ASN A 67 1.86 11.49 1.27
CA ASN A 67 2.07 11.30 -0.17
C ASN A 67 3.04 12.32 -0.75
N GLU A 68 4.35 12.01 -0.70
CA GLU A 68 5.28 12.66 -1.64
C GLU A 68 4.63 12.50 -3.01
N LYS A 69 4.42 13.64 -3.66
CA LYS A 69 3.76 13.77 -4.96
C LYS A 69 4.24 12.61 -5.82
N SER A 70 3.31 11.76 -6.24
CA SER A 70 3.59 10.78 -7.28
C SER A 70 4.27 11.54 -8.42
N LYS A 71 5.50 11.14 -8.78
CA LYS A 71 6.35 11.82 -9.78
C LYS A 71 5.64 12.00 -11.14
N ASP A 72 4.49 11.38 -11.33
CA ASP A 72 3.71 11.40 -12.56
C ASP A 72 2.46 12.31 -12.52
N GLY A 73 2.10 12.94 -11.39
CA GLY A 73 0.92 13.83 -11.26
C GLY A 73 -0.45 13.19 -11.57
N LYS A 74 -0.48 11.96 -12.05
CA LYS A 74 -1.65 11.20 -12.54
C LYS A 74 -2.16 10.17 -11.55
N SER A 75 -1.44 9.90 -10.46
CA SER A 75 -1.93 8.98 -9.42
C SER A 75 -2.77 9.77 -8.42
N PRO A 76 -4.07 9.46 -8.29
CA PRO A 76 -4.97 10.20 -7.41
C PRO A 76 -4.48 10.16 -5.97
N LYS A 77 -4.53 11.32 -5.31
CA LYS A 77 -4.11 11.47 -3.91
C LYS A 77 -4.96 10.57 -3.02
N ALA A 78 -4.31 9.63 -2.33
CA ALA A 78 -4.99 8.80 -1.35
C ALA A 78 -5.39 9.64 -0.13
N PHE A 79 -6.61 9.43 0.38
CA PHE A 79 -7.11 10.03 1.62
C PHE A 79 -6.49 9.37 2.84
N GLU A 80 -6.30 8.06 2.77
CA GLU A 80 -5.76 7.26 3.88
C GLU A 80 -4.84 6.19 3.31
N HIS A 81 -3.70 5.97 3.98
CA HIS A 81 -2.86 4.80 3.82
C HIS A 81 -2.54 4.28 5.23
N ARG A 82 -3.02 3.08 5.55
CA ARG A 82 -2.88 2.48 6.89
C ARG A 82 -2.49 1.01 6.78
N ALA A 83 -1.55 0.60 7.63
CA ALA A 83 -1.17 -0.80 7.80
C ALA A 83 -1.86 -1.38 9.04
N PHE A 84 -2.34 -2.61 8.90
CA PHE A 84 -2.92 -3.40 9.97
C PHE A 84 -2.11 -4.70 10.09
N THR A 85 -1.58 -5.00 11.27
CA THR A 85 -0.61 -6.10 11.49
C THR A 85 -1.17 -7.15 12.44
N GLY A 86 -0.62 -8.36 12.39
CA GLY A 86 -0.89 -9.39 13.41
C GLY A 86 -2.05 -10.33 13.11
N TYR A 87 -2.51 -10.44 11.86
CA TYR A 87 -3.57 -11.40 11.52
C TYR A 87 -2.97 -12.78 11.22
N ALA A 88 -3.54 -13.85 11.77
CA ALA A 88 -3.11 -15.22 11.46
C ALA A 88 -3.63 -15.68 10.09
N SER A 89 -4.74 -15.12 9.61
CA SER A 89 -5.31 -15.50 8.31
C SER A 89 -5.99 -14.36 7.57
N ARG A 90 -6.20 -14.54 6.26
CA ARG A 90 -6.97 -13.57 5.45
C ARG A 90 -8.41 -13.43 5.94
N ASN A 91 -9.02 -14.53 6.39
CA ASN A 91 -10.42 -14.52 6.86
C ASN A 91 -10.57 -13.69 8.13
N GLU A 92 -9.61 -13.81 9.05
CA GLU A 92 -9.55 -12.99 10.27
C GLU A 92 -9.44 -11.51 9.91
N ALA A 93 -8.52 -11.15 9.01
CA ALA A 93 -8.39 -9.77 8.55
C ALA A 93 -9.65 -9.23 7.87
N PHE A 94 -10.38 -10.05 7.10
CA PHE A 94 -11.66 -9.64 6.52
C PHE A 94 -12.80 -9.56 7.53
N SER A 95 -12.67 -10.21 8.68
CA SER A 95 -13.65 -10.13 9.78
C SER A 95 -13.43 -8.89 10.65
N ASP A 96 -12.24 -8.30 10.61
CA ASP A 96 -11.94 -7.03 11.25
C ASP A 96 -12.77 -5.90 10.64
N LYS A 97 -13.61 -5.25 11.45
CA LYS A 97 -14.41 -4.07 11.07
C LYS A 97 -13.53 -2.90 10.65
N GLY A 98 -12.36 -2.80 11.27
CA GLY A 98 -11.32 -1.86 10.91
C GLY A 98 -10.86 -1.99 9.47
N ILE A 99 -11.01 -3.16 8.82
CA ILE A 99 -10.69 -3.38 7.39
C ILE A 99 -11.96 -3.42 6.52
N SER A 100 -12.97 -4.16 6.97
CA SER A 100 -14.18 -4.48 6.21
C SER A 100 -15.23 -3.34 6.19
N GLU A 101 -15.24 -2.48 7.21
CA GLU A 101 -16.17 -1.35 7.34
C GLU A 101 -15.40 -0.05 7.64
N PRO A 102 -14.56 0.46 6.71
CA PRO A 102 -13.92 1.76 6.88
C PRO A 102 -14.95 2.87 7.09
N PRO A 103 -14.71 3.81 8.02
CA PRO A 103 -15.48 5.04 8.10
C PRO A 103 -15.16 5.97 6.92
N CYS A 104 -16.01 6.96 6.68
CA CYS A 104 -15.73 7.99 5.68
C CYS A 104 -14.47 8.78 6.08
N PRO A 105 -13.47 8.92 5.21
CA PRO A 105 -12.23 9.63 5.56
C PRO A 105 -12.44 11.13 5.80
N ILE A 106 -13.62 11.68 5.46
CA ILE A 106 -13.95 13.11 5.61
C ILE A 106 -14.82 13.34 6.85
N CYS A 107 -15.97 12.67 6.98
CA CYS A 107 -16.90 12.89 8.10
C CYS A 107 -16.98 11.75 9.11
N GLN A 108 -16.18 10.70 8.96
CA GLN A 108 -16.18 9.51 9.82
C GLN A 108 -17.51 8.73 9.87
N ALA A 109 -18.52 9.12 9.11
CA ALA A 109 -19.79 8.42 9.03
C ALA A 109 -19.64 7.03 8.36
N ARG A 110 -20.56 6.12 8.68
CA ARG A 110 -20.59 4.77 8.09
C ARG A 110 -20.76 4.84 6.57
N LEU A 111 -19.92 4.09 5.86
CA LEU A 111 -19.97 3.95 4.41
C LEU A 111 -20.82 2.75 3.99
N LYS A 112 -21.54 2.86 2.87
CA LYS A 112 -22.22 1.72 2.26
C LYS A 112 -21.27 1.00 1.32
N GLY A 113 -20.79 -0.19 1.72
CA GLY A 113 -19.82 -0.98 0.98
C GLY A 113 -20.42 -1.90 -0.08
N SER A 114 -19.66 -2.11 -1.15
CA SER A 114 -19.89 -3.17 -2.13
C SER A 114 -19.07 -4.42 -1.79
N ARG A 115 -19.20 -5.51 -2.55
CA ARG A 115 -18.38 -6.70 -2.29
C ARG A 115 -16.90 -6.47 -2.61
N TRP A 116 -16.05 -7.22 -1.92
CA TRP A 116 -14.64 -7.31 -2.28
C TRP A 116 -14.43 -8.08 -3.60
N ILE A 117 -13.56 -7.52 -4.44
CA ILE A 117 -13.10 -8.13 -5.69
C ILE A 117 -11.64 -8.50 -5.53
N ASN A 118 -11.30 -9.76 -5.75
CA ASN A 118 -9.92 -10.23 -5.82
C ASN A 118 -9.31 -9.82 -7.18
N GLN A 119 -8.18 -9.13 -7.15
CA GLN A 119 -7.44 -8.68 -8.34
C GLN A 119 -6.23 -9.58 -8.69
N GLY A 120 -5.99 -10.64 -7.92
CA GLY A 120 -4.74 -11.39 -7.96
C GLY A 120 -3.67 -10.76 -7.06
N ASP A 121 -2.55 -11.46 -6.90
CA ASP A 121 -1.40 -11.00 -6.07
C ASP A 121 -1.79 -10.58 -4.64
N ARG A 122 -2.77 -11.28 -4.04
CA ARG A 122 -3.31 -10.97 -2.71
C ARG A 122 -3.82 -9.52 -2.58
N ARG A 123 -4.28 -8.92 -3.69
CA ARG A 123 -4.86 -7.58 -3.74
C ARG A 123 -6.38 -7.69 -3.86
N TYR A 124 -7.07 -6.86 -3.10
CA TYR A 124 -8.52 -6.78 -3.15
C TYR A 124 -8.96 -5.33 -3.25
N MET A 125 -10.11 -5.11 -3.86
CA MET A 125 -10.74 -3.79 -3.90
C MET A 125 -12.23 -3.86 -3.65
N SER A 126 -12.77 -2.80 -3.07
CA SER A 126 -14.20 -2.58 -2.90
C SER A 126 -14.53 -1.10 -3.09
N LEU A 127 -15.76 -0.83 -3.51
CA LEU A 127 -16.30 0.51 -3.68
C LEU A 127 -17.26 0.81 -2.53
N TYR A 128 -17.08 1.96 -1.90
CA TYR A 128 -17.90 2.44 -0.79
C TYR A 128 -18.52 3.78 -1.13
N THR A 129 -19.75 4.03 -0.68
CA THR A 129 -20.44 5.31 -0.91
C THR A 129 -20.81 5.98 0.41
N CYS A 130 -20.43 7.26 0.52
CA CYS A 130 -20.85 8.18 1.57
C CYS A 130 -22.04 9.02 1.09
N LYS A 131 -23.01 9.27 1.97
CA LYS A 131 -24.18 10.10 1.63
C LYS A 131 -23.81 11.55 1.28
N SER A 132 -22.79 12.11 1.93
CA SER A 132 -22.39 13.52 1.75
C SER A 132 -21.15 13.72 0.87
N HIS A 133 -20.25 12.73 0.81
CA HIS A 133 -18.94 12.89 0.16
C HIS A 133 -18.74 12.05 -1.11
N GLY A 134 -19.76 11.31 -1.54
CA GLY A 134 -19.71 10.48 -2.75
C GLY A 134 -18.97 9.17 -2.56
N SER A 135 -18.38 8.65 -3.63
CA SER A 135 -17.78 7.32 -3.69
C SER A 135 -16.29 7.31 -3.35
N PHE A 136 -15.86 6.22 -2.70
CA PHE A 136 -14.48 5.95 -2.33
C PHE A 136 -14.08 4.54 -2.80
N LEU A 137 -12.93 4.43 -3.46
CA LEU A 137 -12.34 3.16 -3.84
C LEU A 137 -11.36 2.74 -2.76
N VAL A 138 -11.64 1.62 -2.10
CA VAL A 138 -10.77 1.03 -1.07
C VAL A 138 -10.00 -0.12 -1.69
N ARG A 139 -8.67 -0.09 -1.57
CA ARG A 139 -7.78 -1.17 -2.00
C ARG A 139 -7.03 -1.71 -0.79
N ILE A 140 -6.91 -3.03 -0.71
CA ILE A 140 -6.09 -3.71 0.30
C ILE A 140 -5.09 -4.64 -0.36
N LYS A 141 -3.89 -4.74 0.21
CA LYS A 141 -2.88 -5.72 -0.17
C LYS A 141 -2.38 -6.45 1.08
N PHE A 142 -2.42 -7.78 1.03
CA PHE A 142 -1.83 -8.62 2.07
C PHE A 142 -0.32 -8.79 1.82
N ARG A 143 0.46 -8.76 2.89
CA ARG A 143 1.87 -9.14 2.95
C ARG A 143 2.07 -10.11 4.09
N GLU A 144 2.99 -11.07 3.92
CA GLU A 144 3.47 -11.89 5.02
C GLU A 144 4.53 -11.10 5.79
N ALA A 145 4.44 -11.16 7.12
CA ALA A 145 5.45 -10.68 8.04
C ALA A 145 6.44 -11.81 8.36
N GLN A 146 7.56 -11.46 9.01
CA GLN A 146 8.58 -12.43 9.42
C GLN A 146 8.04 -13.44 10.44
N ASP A 147 7.10 -13.02 11.29
CA ASP A 147 6.53 -13.83 12.38
C ASP A 147 5.37 -14.73 11.92
N GLU A 148 5.33 -15.14 10.65
CA GLU A 148 4.23 -15.89 10.02
C GLU A 148 2.85 -15.22 10.06
N THR A 149 2.75 -13.98 10.58
CA THR A 149 1.53 -13.18 10.57
C THR A 149 1.32 -12.45 9.25
N LEU A 150 0.10 -12.01 8.99
CA LEU A 150 -0.28 -11.22 7.84
C LEU A 150 -0.42 -9.75 8.21
N THR A 151 0.12 -8.90 7.35
CA THR A 151 -0.08 -7.45 7.36
C THR A 151 -0.98 -7.06 6.19
N VAL A 152 -1.98 -6.22 6.46
CA VAL A 152 -2.90 -5.66 5.47
C VAL A 152 -2.62 -4.18 5.30
N ASN A 153 -2.14 -3.80 4.12
CA ASN A 153 -2.02 -2.40 3.74
C ASN A 153 -3.30 -1.95 3.05
N ARG A 154 -4.01 -1.00 3.64
CA ARG A 154 -5.22 -0.39 3.08
C ARG A 154 -4.94 1.00 2.56
N ILE A 155 -5.47 1.29 1.37
CA ILE A 155 -5.43 2.61 0.75
C ILE A 155 -6.84 3.01 0.32
N ILE A 156 -7.24 4.24 0.63
CA ILE A 156 -8.55 4.81 0.28
C ILE A 156 -8.36 5.96 -0.70
N TYR A 157 -8.99 5.87 -1.86
CA TYR A 157 -9.05 6.93 -2.87
C TYR A 157 -10.46 7.49 -2.98
N LYS A 158 -10.60 8.78 -3.32
CA LYS A 158 -11.87 9.27 -3.86
C LYS A 158 -12.06 8.64 -5.24
N ALA A 159 -13.20 8.01 -5.45
CA ALA A 159 -13.48 7.35 -6.72
C ALA A 159 -13.89 8.41 -7.74
N ASP A 160 -13.21 8.42 -8.88
CA ASP A 160 -13.67 9.09 -10.10
C ASP A 160 -14.53 8.13 -10.93
N SER A 161 -15.13 8.67 -11.99
CA SER A 161 -15.98 7.88 -12.89
C SER A 161 -15.23 6.68 -13.50
N GLU A 162 -13.95 6.85 -13.82
CA GLU A 162 -13.10 5.81 -14.38
C GLU A 162 -12.86 4.64 -13.41
N MET A 163 -12.55 4.95 -12.15
CA MET A 163 -12.38 3.95 -11.09
C MET A 163 -13.67 3.21 -10.79
N GLU A 164 -14.81 3.91 -10.77
CA GLU A 164 -16.10 3.26 -10.62
C GLU A 164 -16.40 2.32 -11.78
N ALA A 165 -16.15 2.75 -13.03
CA ALA A 165 -16.32 1.91 -14.22
C ALA A 165 -15.37 0.70 -14.19
N PHE A 166 -14.12 0.91 -13.80
CA PHE A 166 -13.14 -0.16 -13.62
C PHE A 166 -13.60 -1.19 -12.59
N TYR A 167 -14.06 -0.73 -11.42
CA TYR A 167 -14.61 -1.60 -10.39
C TYR A 167 -15.83 -2.39 -10.92
N LYS A 168 -16.79 -1.72 -11.56
CA LYS A 168 -18.00 -2.34 -12.14
C LYS A 168 -17.65 -3.40 -13.19
N SER A 169 -16.67 -3.14 -14.07
CA SER A 169 -16.21 -4.10 -15.09
C SER A 169 -15.64 -5.38 -14.46
N LYS A 170 -14.81 -5.24 -13.42
CA LYS A 170 -14.22 -6.38 -12.70
C LYS A 170 -15.25 -7.11 -11.85
N ALA A 171 -16.24 -6.39 -11.31
CA ALA A 171 -17.35 -6.99 -10.58
C ALA A 171 -18.13 -7.92 -11.53
N ASN A 172 -18.49 -7.44 -12.71
CA ASN A 172 -19.30 -8.21 -13.66
C ASN A 172 -18.55 -9.42 -14.23
N ASN A 173 -17.24 -9.33 -14.45
CA ASN A 173 -16.44 -10.46 -14.96
C ASN A 173 -16.35 -11.65 -13.99
N GLY A 174 -16.36 -11.39 -12.67
CA GLY A 174 -16.45 -12.47 -11.67
C GLY A 174 -17.77 -13.26 -11.75
N SER A 175 -18.86 -12.60 -12.16
CA SER A 175 -20.18 -13.24 -12.36
C SER A 175 -20.19 -14.12 -13.61
N ARG A 176 -19.60 -13.67 -14.72
CA ARG A 176 -19.53 -14.45 -15.98
C ARG A 176 -18.77 -15.76 -15.83
N ARG A 177 -17.66 -15.78 -15.08
CA ARG A 177 -16.90 -17.01 -14.79
C ARG A 177 -17.65 -18.01 -13.89
N ARG A 178 -18.57 -17.54 -13.03
CA ARG A 178 -19.43 -18.42 -12.22
C ARG A 178 -20.58 -19.00 -13.04
N SER A 179 -21.16 -18.22 -13.96
CA SER A 179 -22.21 -18.67 -14.88
C SER A 179 -21.72 -19.77 -15.85
N SER A 180 -20.51 -19.63 -16.40
CA SER A 180 -19.94 -20.66 -17.28
C SER A 180 -19.64 -21.98 -16.55
N ARG A 181 -19.18 -21.91 -15.29
CA ARG A 181 -18.92 -23.09 -14.46
C ARG A 181 -20.20 -23.79 -13.98
N SER A 182 -21.30 -23.04 -13.82
CA SER A 182 -22.62 -23.58 -13.49
C SER A 182 -23.29 -24.28 -14.68
N LYS A 183 -23.14 -23.75 -15.91
CA LYS A 183 -23.66 -24.39 -17.12
C LYS A 183 -22.99 -25.74 -17.43
N ASN A 184 -21.71 -25.89 -17.10
CA ASN A 184 -20.97 -27.14 -17.30
C ASN A 184 -21.23 -28.24 -16.25
N LYS A 185 -22.15 -28.02 -15.29
CA LYS A 185 -22.48 -29.00 -14.23
C LYS A 185 -23.86 -29.67 -14.39
N LYS A 186 -24.54 -29.51 -15.53
CA LYS A 186 -25.72 -30.32 -15.87
C LYS A 186 -25.29 -31.59 -16.64
N LEU A 187 -24.88 -32.62 -15.91
CA LEU A 187 -24.81 -34.00 -16.40
C LEU A 187 -26.15 -34.71 -16.11
N PRO A 188 -26.55 -35.68 -16.95
CA PRO A 188 -27.95 -36.09 -17.11
C PRO A 188 -28.44 -36.98 -15.97
N SER A 189 -29.70 -36.78 -15.56
CA SER A 189 -30.43 -37.70 -14.70
C SER A 189 -30.70 -39.00 -15.47
N LYS A 190 -30.09 -40.11 -15.06
CA LYS A 190 -30.61 -41.44 -15.40
C LYS A 190 -31.56 -41.88 -14.29
N ASN A 191 -32.84 -41.93 -14.63
CA ASN A 191 -33.91 -42.49 -13.82
C ASN A 191 -33.87 -44.03 -13.83
N SER A 192 -34.33 -44.57 -12.69
CA SER A 192 -35.16 -45.77 -12.49
C SER A 192 -34.60 -47.18 -12.80
N ALA A 193 -34.21 -47.87 -11.73
CA ALA A 193 -34.93 -48.99 -11.08
C ALA A 193 -35.51 -50.16 -11.92
N LYS A 194 -35.11 -51.39 -11.52
CA LYS A 194 -35.88 -52.65 -11.33
C LYS A 194 -34.85 -53.79 -11.16
N ALA A 195 -34.99 -54.87 -10.39
CA ALA A 195 -35.92 -55.37 -9.38
C ALA A 195 -35.18 -56.60 -8.75
N ALA A 196 -35.17 -56.74 -7.42
CA ALA A 196 -35.78 -57.86 -6.69
C ALA A 196 -35.37 -59.29 -7.13
N LEU A 197 -34.47 -59.88 -6.32
CA LEU A 197 -34.42 -61.24 -5.72
C LEU A 197 -33.00 -61.81 -5.75
#